data_AF-A0A831TIB8-F1
#
_entry.id   AF-A0A831TIB8-F1
#
_cell.length_a   1.000
_cell.length_b   1.000
_cell.length_c   1.000
_cell.angle_alpha   90.00
_cell.angle_beta   90.00
_cell.angle_gamma   90.00
#
_symmetry.space_group_name_H-M   'P 1'
#
loop_
_entity.id
_entity.type
_entity.pdbx_description
1 polymer ?
#
loop_
_entity_poly.entity_id
_entity_poly.type
_entity_poly.pdbx_seq_one_letter_code
_entity_poly.pdbx_strand_id
1 'polypeptide(L)'
;MKLFWRNCYEHTSINDLVETMGINRGSMYDTFGDKHSLFLDCLFRYSEVYMSQIIWVLSQNTPVYPTLNRLFTVGSRFLRIIQAYMLLLSLRTK
;
A
#
# COMPACT_ATOMS: atom_id res chain seq x y z
N MET A 1 5.06 -2.70 2.04
CA MET A 1 3.59 -2.97 2.04
C MET A 1 3.18 -4.37 2.49
N LYS A 2 3.69 -5.47 1.91
CA LYS A 2 3.25 -6.84 2.26
C LYS A 2 3.30 -7.16 3.76
N LEU A 3 4.39 -6.76 4.43
CA LEU A 3 4.56 -6.97 5.88
C LEU A 3 3.48 -6.23 6.68
N PHE A 4 3.24 -4.96 6.37
CA PHE A 4 2.19 -4.17 7.01
C PHE A 4 0.78 -4.75 6.82
N TRP A 5 0.50 -5.39 5.69
CA TRP A 5 -0.79 -6.09 5.50
C TRP A 5 -0.90 -7.38 6.31
N ARG A 6 0.21 -8.09 6.52
CA ARG A 6 0.22 -9.34 7.29
C ARG A 6 0.13 -9.08 8.79
N ASN A 7 0.91 -8.11 9.26
CA ASN A 7 1.15 -7.89 10.69
C ASN A 7 0.55 -6.58 11.19
N CYS A 8 -0.27 -5.86 10.41
CA CYS A 8 -0.74 -4.51 10.71
C CYS A 8 0.39 -3.48 11.04
N TYR A 9 0.06 -2.19 11.03
CA TYR A 9 1.06 -1.14 11.26
C TYR A 9 1.69 -1.24 12.66
N GLU A 10 0.89 -1.57 13.66
CA GLU A 10 1.29 -1.56 15.08
C GLU A 10 2.22 -2.72 15.42
N HIS A 11 1.85 -3.95 15.04
CA HIS A 11 2.65 -5.14 15.34
C HIS A 11 3.82 -5.34 14.36
N THR A 12 4.06 -4.40 13.45
CA THR A 12 5.28 -4.36 12.64
C THR A 12 6.34 -3.51 13.33
N SER A 13 7.45 -4.11 13.73
CA SER A 13 8.60 -3.42 14.31
C SER A 13 9.60 -2.97 13.24
N ILE A 14 10.51 -2.06 13.62
CA ILE A 14 11.65 -1.67 12.76
C ILE A 14 12.54 -2.89 12.44
N ASN A 15 12.68 -3.84 13.38
CA ASN A 15 13.46 -5.06 13.15
C ASN A 15 12.85 -5.94 12.07
N ASP A 16 11.54 -6.16 12.15
CA ASP A 16 10.82 -6.94 11.13
C ASP A 16 10.96 -6.28 9.75
N LEU A 17 10.95 -4.95 9.70
CA LEU A 17 11.12 -4.19 8.47
C LEU A 17 12.51 -4.38 7.87
N VAL A 18 13.56 -4.15 8.64
CA VAL A 18 14.94 -4.25 8.13
C VAL A 18 15.32 -5.68 7.76
N GLU A 19 14.86 -6.67 8.53
CA GLU A 19 15.05 -8.10 8.22
C GLU A 19 14.31 -8.48 6.93
N THR A 20 13.04 -8.08 6.80
CA THR A 20 12.25 -8.38 5.59
C THR A 20 12.78 -7.65 4.35
N MET A 21 13.31 -6.43 4.52
CA MET A 21 13.83 -5.61 3.42
C MET A 21 15.29 -5.95 3.08
N GLY A 22 15.99 -6.72 3.93
CA GLY A 22 17.40 -7.07 3.73
C GLY A 22 18.35 -5.86 3.82
N ILE A 23 17.97 -4.83 4.56
CA ILE A 23 18.76 -3.59 4.74
C ILE A 23 19.17 -3.45 6.21
N ASN A 24 20.14 -2.59 6.49
CA ASN A 24 20.47 -2.24 7.88
C ASN A 24 19.55 -1.12 8.40
N ARG A 25 19.48 -0.96 9.74
CA ARG A 25 18.67 0.10 10.37
C ARG A 25 19.08 1.51 9.96
N GLY A 26 20.39 1.77 9.83
CA GLY A 26 20.89 3.09 9.42
C GLY A 26 20.35 3.51 8.06
N SER A 27 20.44 2.63 7.06
CA SER A 27 19.88 2.87 5.72
C SER A 27 18.36 3.03 5.72
N MET A 28 17.65 2.31 6.59
CA MET A 28 16.20 2.47 6.74
C MET A 28 15.84 3.86 7.23
N TYR A 29 16.51 4.33 8.29
CA TYR A 29 16.30 5.67 8.84
C TYR A 29 16.77 6.77 7.88
N ASP A 30 17.89 6.58 7.19
CA ASP A 30 18.44 7.54 6.23
C ASP A 30 17.54 7.71 5.00
N THR A 31 16.96 6.61 4.49
CA THR A 31 16.11 6.65 3.29
C THR A 31 14.66 7.04 3.61
N PHE A 32 14.10 6.50 4.70
CA PHE A 32 12.67 6.59 4.97
C PHE A 32 12.32 7.38 6.23
N GLY A 33 13.30 7.80 7.03
CA GLY A 33 13.09 8.61 8.24
C GLY A 33 12.54 7.83 9.43
N ASP A 34 11.37 7.23 9.33
CA ASP A 34 10.77 6.43 10.40
C ASP A 34 9.76 5.38 9.86
N LYS A 35 9.17 4.58 10.76
CA LYS A 35 8.16 3.57 10.39
C LYS A 35 6.91 4.21 9.75
N HIS A 36 6.53 5.40 10.20
CA HIS A 36 5.32 6.08 9.74
C HIS A 36 5.48 6.59 8.31
N SER A 37 6.58 7.29 8.06
CA SER A 37 7.01 7.79 6.76
C SER A 37 7.17 6.64 5.76
N LEU A 38 7.86 5.56 6.13
CA LEU A 38 7.93 4.34 5.30
C LEU A 38 6.54 3.76 4.99
N PHE A 39 5.62 3.78 5.96
CA PHE A 39 4.27 3.28 5.75
C PHE A 39 3.48 4.16 4.78
N LEU A 40 3.58 5.49 4.91
CA LEU A 40 2.98 6.44 3.99
C LEU A 40 3.55 6.32 2.58
N ASP A 41 4.86 6.18 2.44
CA ASP A 41 5.51 5.94 1.14
C ASP A 41 5.03 4.65 0.50
N CYS A 42 4.90 3.58 1.29
CA CYS A 42 4.31 2.32 0.83
C CYS A 42 2.87 2.51 0.32
N LEU A 43 2.04 3.26 1.07
CA LEU A 43 0.66 3.55 0.70
C LEU A 43 0.57 4.37 -0.58
N PHE A 44 1.36 5.43 -0.67
CA PHE A 44 1.42 6.31 -1.84
C PHE A 44 1.88 5.52 -3.07
N ARG A 45 2.99 4.78 -2.96
CA ARG A 45 3.48 3.94 -4.05
C ARG A 45 2.42 2.92 -4.50
N TYR A 46 1.70 2.34 -3.55
CA TYR A 46 0.65 1.38 -3.88
C TYR A 46 -0.56 2.05 -4.56
N SER A 47 -0.95 3.26 -4.15
CA SER A 47 -2.04 4.02 -4.78
C SER A 47 -1.69 4.43 -6.20
N GLU A 48 -0.44 4.84 -6.46
CA GLU A 48 0.05 5.16 -7.81
C GLU A 48 -0.01 3.95 -8.75
N VAL A 49 0.49 2.80 -8.28
CA VAL A 49 0.47 1.55 -9.06
C VAL A 49 -0.98 1.14 -9.35
N TYR A 50 -1.86 1.27 -8.37
CA TYR A 50 -3.29 1.00 -8.54
C TYR A 50 -3.93 1.95 -9.57
N MET A 51 -3.71 3.26 -9.44
CA MET A 51 -4.26 4.26 -10.36
C MET A 51 -3.77 4.02 -11.80
N SER A 52 -2.48 3.69 -11.95
CA SER A 52 -1.90 3.35 -13.24
C SER A 52 -2.58 2.14 -13.89
N GLN A 53 -2.96 1.12 -13.10
CA GLN A 53 -3.71 -0.04 -13.60
C GLN A 53 -5.12 0.35 -14.05
N ILE A 54 -5.81 1.22 -13.30
CA ILE A 54 -7.14 1.71 -13.69
C ILE A 54 -7.06 2.50 -14.99
N ILE A 55 -6.12 3.44 -15.11
CA ILE A 55 -5.90 4.22 -16.33
C ILE A 55 -5.60 3.29 -17.51
N TRP A 56 -4.74 2.29 -17.32
CA TRP A 56 -4.41 1.32 -18.35
C TRP A 56 -5.64 0.52 -18.80
N VAL A 57 -6.50 0.06 -17.87
CA VAL A 57 -7.74 -0.64 -18.22
C VAL A 57 -8.68 0.26 -19.01
N LEU A 58 -8.84 1.52 -18.60
CA LEU A 58 -9.68 2.49 -19.29
C LEU A 58 -9.14 2.86 -20.68
N SER A 59 -7.83 2.79 -20.89
CA SER A 59 -7.20 3.09 -22.19
C SER A 59 -7.32 1.95 -23.21
N GLN A 60 -7.79 0.76 -22.83
CA GLN A 60 -7.86 -0.40 -23.74
C GLN A 60 -8.99 -0.33 -24.78
N ASN A 61 -9.82 0.72 -24.78
CA ASN A 61 -10.97 0.88 -25.68
C ASN A 61 -11.84 -0.40 -25.82
N THR A 62 -12.03 -1.12 -24.72
CA THR A 62 -12.84 -2.34 -24.68
C THR A 62 -14.32 -2.02 -24.42
N PRO A 63 -15.26 -2.88 -24.87
CA PRO A 63 -16.68 -2.71 -24.56
C PRO A 63 -16.95 -2.55 -23.06
N VAL A 64 -18.04 -1.88 -22.69
CA VAL A 64 -18.32 -1.46 -21.31
C VAL A 64 -18.32 -2.64 -20.33
N TYR A 65 -18.99 -3.74 -20.66
CA TYR A 65 -19.10 -4.91 -19.76
C TYR A 65 -17.75 -5.56 -19.39
N PRO A 66 -16.86 -5.93 -20.34
CA PRO A 66 -15.54 -6.45 -20.00
C PRO A 66 -14.66 -5.42 -19.29
N THR A 67 -14.79 -4.14 -19.60
CA THR A 67 -14.10 -3.07 -18.87
C THR A 67 -14.55 -3.01 -17.41
N LEU A 68 -15.85 -3.05 -17.15
CA LEU A 68 -16.40 -3.08 -15.80
C LEU A 68 -15.90 -4.31 -15.02
N ASN A 69 -15.91 -5.50 -15.61
CA ASN A 69 -15.43 -6.70 -14.94
C ASN A 69 -13.94 -6.61 -14.57
N ARG A 70 -13.12 -6.03 -15.46
CA ARG A 70 -11.70 -5.75 -15.19
C ARG A 70 -11.53 -4.70 -14.08
N LEU A 71 -12.31 -3.63 -14.10
CA LEU A 71 -12.29 -2.61 -13.06
C LEU A 71 -12.72 -3.17 -11.69
N PHE A 72 -13.72 -4.05 -11.62
CA PHE A 72 -14.09 -4.72 -10.37
C PHE A 72 -12.97 -5.62 -9.84
N THR A 73 -12.30 -6.36 -10.74
CA THR A 73 -11.15 -7.19 -10.39
C THR A 73 -10.01 -6.36 -9.81
N VAL A 74 -9.65 -5.25 -10.47
CA VAL A 74 -8.63 -4.31 -9.99
C VAL A 74 -9.09 -3.64 -8.70
N GLY A 75 -10.32 -3.13 -8.65
CA GLY A 75 -10.93 -2.41 -7.54
C GLY A 75 -11.04 -3.18 -6.23
N SER A 76 -11.18 -4.50 -6.28
CA SER A 76 -11.13 -5.35 -5.08
C SER A 76 -9.82 -5.19 -4.28
N ARG A 77 -8.73 -4.77 -4.93
CA ARG A 77 -7.44 -4.48 -4.30
C ARG A 77 -7.37 -3.10 -3.64
N PHE A 78 -8.24 -2.17 -4.04
CA PHE A 78 -8.31 -0.81 -3.51
C PHE A 78 -8.89 -0.76 -2.10
N LEU A 79 -9.89 -1.60 -1.83
CA LEU A 79 -10.52 -1.67 -0.50
C LEU A 79 -9.51 -2.03 0.60
N ARG A 80 -8.48 -2.81 0.26
CA ARG A 80 -7.38 -3.13 1.18
C ARG A 80 -6.53 -1.90 1.54
N ILE A 81 -6.44 -0.90 0.66
CA ILE A 81 -5.77 0.38 0.94
C ILE A 81 -6.57 1.18 1.97
N ILE A 82 -7.86 1.37 1.69
CA ILE A 82 -8.75 2.15 2.55
C ILE A 82 -8.76 1.55 3.94
N GLN A 83 -8.85 0.22 4.05
CA GLN A 83 -8.83 -0.45 5.34
C GLN A 83 -7.49 -0.27 6.08
N ALA A 84 -6.35 -0.36 5.40
CA ALA A 84 -5.04 -0.12 5.99
C ALA A 84 -4.87 1.34 6.46
N TYR A 85 -5.39 2.30 5.70
CA TYR A 85 -5.34 3.72 6.02
C TYR A 85 -6.30 4.09 7.17
N MET A 86 -7.50 3.52 7.20
CA MET A 86 -8.46 3.71 8.30
C MET A 86 -7.94 3.14 9.63
N LEU A 87 -7.26 1.99 9.60
CA LEU A 87 -6.58 1.47 10.79
C LEU A 87 -5.51 2.44 11.30
N LEU A 88 -4.72 3.04 10.41
CA LEU A 88 -3.74 4.06 10.80
C LEU A 88 -4.41 5.31 11.45
N LEU A 89 -5.50 5.81 10.86
CA LEU A 89 -6.23 6.98 11.36
C LEU A 89 -6.91 6.73 12.72
N SER A 90 -7.49 5.54 12.92
CA SER A 90 -8.14 5.15 14.18
C SER A 90 -7.18 5.11 15.37
N LEU A 91 -5.88 5.03 15.11
CA LEU A 91 -4.83 4.94 16.13
C LEU A 91 -4.21 6.29 16.47
N ARG A 92 -4.46 7.32 15.64
CA ARG A 92 -4.02 8.70 15.92
C ARG A 92 -4.99 9.43 16.87
N THR A 93 -6.19 8.90 17.06
CA THR A 93 -7.27 9.48 17.88
C THR A 93 -7.35 8.89 19.30
N LYS A 94 -6.39 8.05 19.70
CA LYS A 94 -6.20 7.56 21.08
C LYS A 94 -4.88 8.10 21.61
#